data_AF-Q08Y13-F1
#
_entry.id   AF-Q08Y13-F1
#
_cell.length_a   1.000
_cell.length_b   1.000
_cell.length_c   1.000
_cell.angle_alpha   90.00
_cell.angle_beta   90.00
_cell.angle_gamma   90.00
#
_symmetry.space_group_name_H-M   'P 1'
#
loop_
_entity.id
_entity.type
_entity.pdbx_description
1 polymer ?
#
loop_
_entity_poly.entity_id
_entity_poly.type
_entity_poly.pdbx_seq_one_letter_code
_entity_poly.pdbx_strand_id
1 'polypeptide(L)'
;MTILWLTVLGVVGTGAALGLFGLLFTHRVAGPVHVMNLYVEALAAGHYPRLRPLRRYDELKRFFDRFSHAVERIRSREAEEAHALAEALRAFQPLASTEEARAALKVLEELHSRKRQAVDNPISTRTPILPTR
;
A
#
# COMPACT_ATOMS: atom_id res chain seq x y z
N MET A 1 -51.08 26.29 -9.96
CA MET A 1 -50.94 24.85 -9.62
C MET A 1 -49.84 24.15 -10.41
N THR A 2 -49.70 24.38 -11.72
CA THR A 2 -48.61 23.81 -12.54
C THR A 2 -47.20 24.16 -12.04
N ILE A 3 -46.95 25.42 -11.67
CA ILE A 3 -45.66 25.86 -11.15
C ILE A 3 -45.26 25.09 -9.88
N LEU A 4 -46.19 24.88 -8.94
CA LEU A 4 -45.92 24.13 -7.71
C LEU A 4 -45.53 22.67 -8.00
N TRP A 5 -46.21 22.01 -8.94
CA TRP A 5 -45.86 20.64 -9.35
C TRP A 5 -44.49 20.57 -10.01
N LEU A 6 -44.12 21.55 -10.85
CA LEU A 6 -42.79 21.63 -11.44
C LEU A 6 -41.71 21.85 -10.38
N THR A 7 -41.98 22.70 -9.38
CA THR A 7 -41.05 22.92 -8.27
C THR A 7 -40.88 21.65 -7.43
N VAL A 8 -41.96 20.98 -7.08
CA VAL A 8 -41.91 19.72 -6.31
C VAL A 8 -41.14 18.64 -7.09
N LEU A 9 -41.43 18.47 -8.38
CA LEU A 9 -40.71 17.54 -9.24
C LEU A 9 -39.22 17.89 -9.32
N GLY A 10 -38.87 19.17 -9.44
CA GLY A 10 -37.49 19.64 -9.47
C GLY A 10 -36.74 19.35 -8.18
N VAL A 11 -37.37 19.58 -7.02
CA VAL A 11 -36.78 19.30 -5.70
C VAL A 11 -36.57 17.80 -5.51
N VAL A 12 -37.59 16.98 -5.80
CA VAL A 12 -37.49 15.52 -5.66
C VAL A 12 -36.46 14.95 -6.63
N GLY A 13 -36.45 15.40 -7.89
CA GLY A 13 -35.48 14.97 -8.90
C GLY A 13 -34.05 15.34 -8.51
N THR A 14 -33.82 16.56 -8.03
CA THR A 14 -32.49 16.99 -7.56
C THR A 14 -32.05 16.19 -6.35
N GLY A 15 -32.94 15.97 -5.37
CA GLY A 15 -32.64 15.16 -4.18
C GLY A 15 -32.26 13.72 -4.55
N ALA A 16 -33.00 13.10 -5.47
CA ALA A 16 -32.70 11.76 -5.97
C ALA A 16 -31.35 11.71 -6.71
N ALA A 17 -31.06 12.70 -7.56
CA ALA A 17 -29.79 12.80 -8.28
C ALA A 17 -28.60 12.95 -7.32
N LEU A 18 -28.72 13.81 -6.30
CA LEU A 18 -27.69 13.99 -5.28
C LEU A 18 -27.49 12.72 -4.43
N GLY A 19 -28.58 12.05 -4.06
CA GLY A 19 -28.52 10.78 -3.34
C GLY A 19 -27.81 9.68 -4.13
N LEU A 20 -28.14 9.53 -5.42
CA LEU A 20 -27.46 8.60 -6.31
C LEU A 20 -25.98 8.96 -6.50
N PHE A 21 -25.67 10.25 -6.66
CA PHE A 21 -24.30 10.72 -6.77
C PHE A 21 -23.48 10.38 -5.51
N GLY A 22 -24.03 10.61 -4.31
CA GLY A 22 -23.37 10.24 -3.05
C GLY A 22 -23.10 8.74 -2.93
N LEU A 23 -24.05 7.91 -3.36
CA LEU A 23 -23.87 6.45 -3.39
C LEU A 23 -22.76 6.03 -4.35
N LEU A 24 -22.73 6.59 -5.56
CA LEU A 24 -21.67 6.31 -6.53
C LEU A 24 -20.30 6.78 -6.02
N PHE A 25 -20.24 7.95 -5.38
CA PHE A 25 -19.01 8.51 -4.84
C PHE A 25 -18.45 7.66 -3.71
N THR A 26 -19.29 7.22 -2.75
CA THR A 26 -18.85 6.35 -1.65
C THR A 26 -18.31 5.02 -2.15
N HIS A 27 -18.93 4.41 -3.16
CA HIS A 27 -18.44 3.15 -3.73
C HIS A 27 -17.18 3.30 -4.60
N ARG A 28 -17.06 4.36 -5.41
CA ARG A 28 -15.94 4.52 -6.37
C ARG A 28 -14.74 5.27 -5.79
N VAL A 29 -14.87 5.91 -4.64
CA VAL A 29 -13.80 6.69 -3.99
C VAL A 29 -13.52 6.18 -2.57
N ALA A 30 -14.50 6.20 -1.66
CA ALA A 30 -14.23 5.93 -0.24
C ALA A 30 -13.70 4.50 0.00
N GLY A 31 -14.24 3.50 -0.71
CA GLY A 31 -13.75 2.11 -0.67
C GLY A 31 -12.27 2.00 -1.07
N PRO A 32 -11.89 2.42 -2.29
CA PRO A 32 -10.50 2.46 -2.71
C PRO A 32 -9.58 3.23 -1.76
N VAL A 33 -9.98 4.43 -1.28
CA VAL A 33 -9.18 5.22 -0.33
C VAL A 33 -8.89 4.45 0.96
N HIS A 34 -9.90 3.76 1.52
CA HIS A 34 -9.70 2.97 2.73
C HIS A 34 -8.64 1.87 2.54
N VAL A 35 -8.68 1.17 1.40
CA VAL A 35 -7.66 0.15 1.06
C VAL A 35 -6.27 0.78 0.90
N MET A 36 -6.19 1.96 0.29
CA MET A 36 -4.92 2.68 0.15
C MET A 36 -4.33 3.09 1.51
N ASN A 37 -5.15 3.54 2.45
CA ASN A 37 -4.69 3.87 3.80
C ASN A 37 -4.06 2.66 4.50
N LEU A 38 -4.67 1.47 4.38
CA LEU A 38 -4.10 0.24 4.95
C LEU A 38 -2.72 -0.09 4.34
N TYR A 39 -2.52 0.18 3.04
CA TYR A 39 -1.21 -0.02 2.42
C TYR A 39 -0.18 1.02 2.85
N VAL A 40 -0.59 2.27 3.06
CA VAL A 40 0.27 3.33 3.59
C VAL A 40 0.68 3.02 5.03
N GLU A 41 -0.24 2.55 5.87
CA GLU A 41 0.06 2.11 7.24
C GLU A 41 1.04 0.94 7.25
N ALA A 42 0.84 -0.05 6.38
CA ALA A 42 1.78 -1.17 6.24
C ALA A 42 3.17 -0.70 5.82
N LEU A 43 3.25 0.22 4.86
CA LEU A 43 4.52 0.80 4.40
C LEU A 43 5.21 1.62 5.50
N ALA A 44 4.44 2.42 6.26
CA ALA A 44 4.95 3.17 7.41
C ALA A 44 5.49 2.26 8.52
N ALA A 45 4.91 1.07 8.67
CA ALA A 45 5.41 0.03 9.56
C ALA A 45 6.63 -0.75 8.98
N GLY A 46 7.13 -0.38 7.80
CA GLY A 46 8.28 -1.01 7.15
C GLY A 46 7.95 -2.31 6.39
N HIS A 47 6.68 -2.57 6.08
CA HIS A 47 6.26 -3.77 5.35
C HIS A 47 5.92 -3.45 3.90
N TYR A 48 6.25 -4.36 2.99
CA TYR A 48 5.97 -4.23 1.56
C TYR A 48 4.91 -5.25 1.13
N PRO A 49 3.60 -4.96 1.35
CA PRO A 49 2.52 -5.90 1.02
C PRO A 49 2.38 -6.08 -0.50
N ARG A 50 1.89 -7.24 -0.92
CA ARG A 50 1.49 -7.45 -2.32
C ARG A 50 0.23 -6.66 -2.63
N LEU A 51 0.38 -5.59 -3.38
CA LEU A 51 -0.71 -4.71 -3.79
C LEU A 51 -1.57 -5.39 -4.86
N ARG A 52 -2.89 -5.41 -4.64
CA ARG A 52 -3.86 -5.90 -5.64
C ARG A 52 -4.41 -4.72 -6.43
N PRO A 53 -4.52 -4.82 -7.76
CA PRO A 53 -5.00 -3.71 -8.58
C PRO A 53 -6.44 -3.31 -8.22
N LEU A 54 -6.71 -2.01 -8.20
CA LEU A 54 -8.08 -1.46 -8.09
C LEU A 54 -8.93 -1.78 -9.33
N ARG A 55 -10.26 -1.71 -9.16
CA ARG A 55 -11.22 -2.01 -10.24
C ARG A 55 -11.05 -1.01 -11.37
N ARG A 56 -11.33 -1.46 -12.61
CA ARG A 56 -11.16 -0.67 -13.84
C ARG A 56 -11.85 0.71 -13.78
N TYR A 57 -12.99 0.81 -13.11
CA TYR A 57 -13.81 2.01 -13.06
C TYR A 57 -13.65 2.81 -11.75
N ASP A 58 -12.64 2.53 -10.93
CA ASP A 58 -12.37 3.35 -9.76
C ASP A 58 -11.64 4.64 -10.20
N GLU A 59 -12.10 5.80 -9.73
CA GLU A 59 -11.49 7.10 -10.10
C GLU A 59 -10.02 7.19 -9.67
N LEU A 60 -9.66 6.47 -8.60
CA LEU A 60 -8.31 6.41 -8.06
C LEU A 60 -7.41 5.38 -8.73
N LYS A 61 -7.89 4.64 -9.73
CA LYS A 61 -7.13 3.56 -10.36
C LYS A 61 -5.75 4.03 -10.85
N ARG A 62 -5.70 5.14 -11.58
CA ARG A 62 -4.43 5.66 -12.14
C ARG A 62 -3.43 6.04 -11.04
N PHE A 63 -3.92 6.62 -9.95
CA PHE A 63 -3.10 6.94 -8.79
C PHE A 63 -2.59 5.67 -8.10
N PHE A 64 -3.47 4.70 -7.90
CA PHE A 64 -3.14 3.41 -7.29
C PHE A 64 -2.11 2.62 -8.11
N ASP A 65 -2.24 2.61 -9.44
CA ASP A 65 -1.27 1.94 -10.33
C ASP A 65 0.12 2.58 -10.16
N ARG A 66 0.21 3.92 -10.12
CA ARG A 66 1.47 4.64 -9.86
C ARG A 66 2.02 4.38 -8.46
N PHE A 67 1.16 4.41 -7.45
CA PHE A 67 1.52 4.08 -6.07
C PHE A 67 2.08 2.66 -5.99
N SER A 68 1.44 1.71 -6.67
CA SER A 68 1.87 0.31 -6.67
C SER A 68 3.23 0.12 -7.32
N HIS A 69 3.47 0.81 -8.44
CA HIS A 69 4.79 0.84 -9.05
C HIS A 69 5.85 1.44 -8.12
N ALA A 70 5.54 2.52 -7.40
CA ALA A 70 6.47 3.12 -6.46
C ALA A 70 6.82 2.17 -5.31
N VAL A 71 5.83 1.52 -4.70
CA VAL A 71 6.04 0.54 -3.62
C VAL A 71 6.89 -0.64 -4.10
N GLU A 72 6.63 -1.17 -5.29
CA GLU A 72 7.43 -2.27 -5.85
C GLU A 72 8.88 -1.86 -6.11
N ARG A 73 9.11 -0.62 -6.59
CA ARG A 73 10.47 -0.09 -6.77
C ARG A 73 11.22 0.05 -5.46
N ILE A 74 10.56 0.50 -4.40
CA ILE A 74 11.17 0.60 -3.06
C ILE A 74 11.51 -0.81 -2.56
N ARG A 75 10.57 -1.75 -2.69
CA ARG A 75 10.78 -3.15 -2.29
C ARG A 75 11.96 -3.80 -3.02
N SER A 76 12.07 -3.60 -4.33
CA SER A 76 13.21 -4.09 -5.14
C SER A 76 14.52 -3.53 -4.62
N ARG A 77 14.57 -2.21 -4.35
CA ARG A 77 15.77 -1.56 -3.83
C ARG A 77 16.18 -2.12 -2.46
N GLU A 78 15.23 -2.33 -1.55
CA GLU A 78 15.51 -2.96 -0.26
C GLU A 78 16.04 -4.39 -0.39
N ALA A 79 15.53 -5.15 -1.36
CA ALA A 79 16.02 -6.50 -1.65
C ALA A 79 17.46 -6.49 -2.20
N GLU A 80 17.76 -5.56 -3.11
CA GLU A 80 19.10 -5.35 -3.65
C GLU A 80 20.10 -4.93 -2.55
N GLU A 81 19.71 -4.00 -1.68
CA GLU A 81 20.52 -3.56 -0.54
C GLU A 81 20.76 -4.70 0.46
N ALA A 82 19.73 -5.50 0.77
CA ALA A 82 19.87 -6.67 1.64
C ALA A 82 20.85 -7.69 1.03
N HIS A 83 20.78 -7.91 -0.28
CA HIS A 83 21.69 -8.81 -0.97
C HIS A 83 23.15 -8.32 -0.91
N ALA A 84 23.39 -7.04 -1.22
CA ALA A 84 24.73 -6.44 -1.13
C ALA A 84 25.29 -6.50 0.30
N LEU A 85 24.43 -6.28 1.31
CA LEU A 85 24.83 -6.38 2.71
C LEU A 85 25.19 -7.83 3.10
N ALA A 86 24.47 -8.82 2.57
CA ALA A 86 24.79 -10.24 2.78
C ALA A 86 26.15 -10.62 2.17
N GLU A 87 26.48 -10.10 0.99
CA GLU A 87 27.80 -10.31 0.36
C GLU A 87 28.91 -9.67 1.18
N ALA A 88 28.72 -8.43 1.63
CA ALA A 88 29.69 -7.72 2.48
C ALA A 88 29.93 -8.47 3.81
N LEU A 89 28.85 -8.91 4.48
CA LEU A 89 28.95 -9.71 5.71
C LEU A 89 29.78 -10.97 5.49
N ARG A 90 29.54 -11.73 4.42
CA ARG A 90 30.33 -12.94 4.09
C ARG A 90 31.80 -12.64 3.87
N ALA A 91 32.13 -11.52 3.22
CA ALA A 91 33.51 -11.13 2.96
C ALA A 91 34.25 -10.72 4.24
N PHE A 92 33.57 -10.02 5.17
CA PHE A 92 34.18 -9.50 6.40
C PHE A 92 34.17 -10.51 7.56
N GLN A 93 33.26 -11.48 7.55
CA GLN A 93 33.17 -12.52 8.59
C GLN A 93 34.49 -13.25 8.90
N PRO A 94 35.26 -13.73 7.91
CA PRO A 94 36.55 -14.38 8.19
C PRO A 94 37.65 -13.39 8.66
N LEU A 95 37.45 -12.09 8.45
CA LEU A 95 38.43 -11.04 8.79
C LEU A 95 38.24 -10.48 10.21
N ALA A 96 37.13 -10.79 10.88
CA ALA A 96 36.80 -10.29 12.21
C ALA A 96 37.60 -11.00 13.31
N SER A 97 38.87 -10.60 13.44
CA SER A 97 39.82 -11.13 14.41
C SER A 97 39.71 -10.48 15.79
N THR A 98 39.30 -9.21 15.86
CA THR A 98 39.10 -8.48 17.12
C THR A 98 37.66 -8.58 17.63
N GLU A 99 37.47 -8.37 18.92
CA GLU A 99 36.15 -8.42 19.54
C GLU A 99 35.25 -7.27 19.04
N GLU A 100 35.82 -6.09 18.80
CA GLU A 100 35.12 -4.93 18.24
C GLU A 100 34.62 -5.23 16.81
N ALA A 101 35.43 -5.90 15.99
CA ALA A 101 35.04 -6.28 14.64
C ALA A 101 33.88 -7.30 14.64
N ARG A 102 33.89 -8.26 15.56
CA ARG A 102 32.80 -9.23 15.75
C ARG A 102 31.51 -8.55 16.22
N ALA A 103 31.62 -7.61 17.16
CA ALA A 103 30.48 -6.83 17.63
C ALA A 103 29.86 -6.00 16.49
N ALA A 104 30.69 -5.34 15.67
CA ALA A 104 30.22 -4.60 14.50
C ALA A 104 29.51 -5.49 13.48
N LEU A 105 30.05 -6.68 13.19
CA LEU A 105 29.41 -7.65 12.29
C LEU A 105 28.03 -8.08 12.80
N LYS A 106 27.90 -8.35 14.10
CA LYS A 106 26.61 -8.72 14.69
C LYS A 106 25.53 -7.65 14.48
N VAL A 107 25.89 -6.36 14.62
CA VAL A 107 24.97 -5.25 14.34
C VAL A 107 24.56 -5.23 12.86
N LEU A 108 25.49 -5.50 11.94
CA LEU A 108 25.21 -5.57 10.51
C LEU A 108 24.35 -6.79 10.15
N GLU A 109 24.54 -7.93 10.81
CA GLU A 109 23.68 -9.12 10.67
C GLU A 109 22.24 -8.84 11.12
N GLU A 110 22.07 -8.14 12.25
CA GLU A 110 20.76 -7.70 12.74
C GLU A 110 20.10 -6.73 11.76
N LEU A 111 20.86 -5.80 11.16
CA LEU A 111 20.37 -4.90 10.12
C LEU A 111 19.93 -5.67 8.86
N HIS A 112 20.76 -6.61 8.40
CA HIS A 112 20.44 -7.47 7.26
C HIS A 112 19.16 -8.28 7.51
N SER A 113 19.04 -8.89 8.70
CA SER A 113 17.84 -9.64 9.09
C SER A 113 16.57 -8.78 9.03
N ARG A 114 16.62 -7.54 9.56
CA ARG A 114 15.49 -6.61 9.49
C ARG A 114 15.11 -6.25 8.06
N LYS A 115 16.08 -5.89 7.21
CA LYS A 115 15.82 -5.58 5.78
C LYS A 115 15.22 -6.77 5.04
N ARG A 116 15.73 -7.98 5.29
CA ARG A 116 15.22 -9.19 4.66
C ARG A 116 13.80 -9.54 5.11
N GLN A 117 13.51 -9.45 6.41
CA GLN A 117 12.16 -9.71 6.93
C GLN A 117 11.11 -8.76 6.34
N ALA A 118 11.46 -7.48 6.15
CA ALA A 118 10.58 -6.49 5.51
C ALA A 118 10.20 -6.87 4.07
N VAL A 119 11.12 -7.49 3.32
CA VAL A 119 10.92 -7.90 1.92
C VAL A 119 10.20 -9.26 1.81
N ASP A 120 10.55 -10.21 2.68
CA ASP A 120 10.14 -11.62 2.62
C ASP A 120 8.80 -11.89 3.31
N ASN A 121 8.38 -11.05 4.26
CA ASN A 121 7.10 -11.19 4.95
C ASN A 121 6.10 -10.14 4.45
N PRO A 122 5.49 -10.31 3.25
CA PRO A 122 4.40 -9.45 2.86
C PRO A 122 3.29 -9.71 3.88
N ILE A 123 3.00 -8.73 4.75
CA ILE A 123 1.80 -8.78 5.56
C ILE A 123 0.66 -8.97 4.57
N SER A 124 0.06 -10.16 4.60
CA SER A 124 -1.25 -10.38 4.00
C SER A 124 -2.20 -9.58 4.84
N THR A 125 -2.29 -8.26 4.59
CA THR A 125 -3.40 -7.46 5.10
C THR A 125 -4.62 -8.27 4.72
N ARG A 126 -5.35 -8.82 5.71
CA ARG A 126 -6.61 -9.53 5.47
C ARG A 126 -7.40 -8.63 4.57
N THR A 127 -7.36 -8.91 3.27
CA THR A 127 -7.92 -8.00 2.29
C THR A 127 -9.41 -8.11 2.55
N PRO A 128 -10.11 -7.03 2.94
CA PRO A 128 -11.56 -7.06 2.91
C PRO A 128 -11.88 -7.42 1.47
N ILE A 129 -12.48 -8.59 1.28
CA ILE A 129 -12.88 -9.09 -0.03
C ILE A 129 -13.78 -7.99 -0.58
N LEU A 130 -13.33 -7.21 -1.56
CA LEU A 130 -14.19 -6.22 -2.17
C LEU A 130 -15.30 -7.03 -2.85
N PRO A 131 -16.56 -6.95 -2.41
CA PRO A 131 -17.60 -7.82 -2.91
C PRO A 131 -17.72 -7.62 -4.43
N THR A 132 -17.64 -8.72 -5.17
CA THR A 132 -17.95 -8.76 -6.59
C THR A 132 -19.44 -8.47 -6.76
N ARG A 133 -19.76 -7.21 -7.02
CA ARG A 133 -21.02 -6.76 -7.63
C ARG A 133 -20.73 -6.05 -8.93
#